data_AF-A0A2S8GKM7-F1
#
_entry.id   AF-A0A2S8GKM7-F1
#
_cell.length_a   1.000
_cell.length_b   1.000
_cell.length_c   1.000
_cell.angle_alpha   90.00
_cell.angle_beta   90.00
_cell.angle_gamma   90.00
#
_symmetry.space_group_name_H-M   'P 1'
#
loop_
_entity.id
_entity.type
_entity.pdbx_description
1 polymer ?
#
loop_
_entity_poly.entity_id
_entity_poly.type
_entity_poly.pdbx_seq_one_letter_code
_entity_poly.pdbx_strand_id
1 'polypeptide(L)'
;MSENMWRTRGVPLRVFVPIALLFLCLIASLFGIIEGNYILFDSLISLVKENKVSSGDIAEIAFLAVPKDKDWPQTKQEYSGLKRVDIKVNQVEAKQLIGSLKKINRDRVNANHPATVSREILFVKLRDGREFYLHITVLRSGPNFYYLSCYALASGATSPAMAQNYESADPTVLSYLRDKSPHIDSDLKWDKLSVPTK
;
A
#
# COMPACT_ATOMS: atom_id res chain seq x y z
N MET A 1 43.82 52.61 -31.99
CA MET A 1 43.13 51.30 -31.86
C MET A 1 43.00 50.99 -30.38
N SER A 2 41.82 51.20 -29.81
CA SER A 2 41.53 50.93 -28.39
C SER A 2 40.87 49.56 -28.26
N GLU A 3 41.51 48.64 -27.54
CA GLU A 3 40.91 47.39 -27.09
C GLU A 3 39.82 47.70 -26.06
N ASN A 4 38.55 47.52 -26.43
CA ASN A 4 37.43 47.65 -25.50
C ASN A 4 36.82 46.29 -25.19
N MET A 5 37.09 45.86 -23.95
CA MET A 5 36.08 45.48 -22.96
C MET A 5 35.02 44.45 -23.39
N TRP A 6 35.43 43.19 -23.44
CA TRP A 6 34.55 42.08 -23.07
C TRP A 6 35.18 41.28 -21.92
N ARG A 7 35.47 41.96 -20.80
CA ARG A 7 35.54 41.26 -19.51
C ARG A 7 34.10 40.99 -19.09
N THR A 8 33.59 39.82 -19.47
CA THR A 8 32.55 39.16 -18.68
C THR A 8 33.04 39.19 -17.24
N ARG A 9 32.41 40.03 -16.41
CA ARG A 9 32.64 40.06 -14.97
C ARG A 9 32.16 38.70 -14.46
N GLY A 10 33.06 37.72 -14.47
CA GLY A 10 32.82 36.43 -13.87
C GLY A 10 32.38 36.69 -12.45
N VAL A 11 31.19 36.22 -12.10
CA VAL A 11 30.71 36.27 -10.72
C VAL A 11 31.82 35.65 -9.87
N PRO A 12 32.37 36.38 -8.89
CA PRO A 12 33.51 35.90 -8.15
C PRO A 12 33.14 34.56 -7.50
N LEU A 13 34.02 33.56 -7.61
CA LEU A 13 33.81 32.21 -7.09
C LEU A 13 33.34 32.22 -5.61
N ARG A 14 33.75 33.24 -4.86
CA ARG A 14 33.37 33.52 -3.46
C ARG A 14 31.89 33.83 -3.25
N VAL A 15 31.16 34.23 -4.29
CA VAL A 15 29.70 34.47 -4.28
C VAL A 15 28.95 33.24 -4.80
N PHE A 16 29.53 32.49 -5.73
CA PHE A 16 28.91 31.29 -6.28
C PHE A 16 28.86 30.13 -5.28
N VAL A 17 29.93 29.93 -4.50
CA VAL A 17 30.03 28.82 -3.52
C VAL A 17 28.95 28.90 -2.43
N PRO A 18 28.70 30.05 -1.77
CA PRO A 18 27.63 30.16 -0.77
C PRO A 18 26.23 29.96 -1.36
N ILE A 19 25.99 30.46 -2.58
CA ILE A 19 24.70 30.30 -3.26
C ILE A 19 24.46 28.83 -3.62
N ALA A 20 25.45 28.16 -4.20
CA ALA A 20 25.37 26.72 -4.49
C ALA A 20 25.15 25.89 -3.22
N LEU A 21 25.81 26.24 -2.11
CA LEU A 21 25.62 25.58 -0.83
C LEU A 21 24.20 25.77 -0.27
N LEU A 22 23.64 26.99 -0.37
CA LEU A 22 22.26 27.28 0.02
C LEU A 22 21.25 26.49 -0.81
N PHE A 23 21.44 26.41 -2.13
CA PHE A 23 20.59 25.59 -3.00
C PHE A 23 20.69 24.10 -2.65
N LEU A 24 21.88 23.60 -2.35
CA LEU A 24 22.08 22.21 -1.96
C LEU A 24 21.41 21.90 -0.61
N CYS A 25 21.47 22.82 0.36
CA CYS A 25 20.75 22.71 1.63
C CYS A 25 19.22 22.75 1.44
N LEU A 26 18.71 23.59 0.54
CA LEU A 26 17.28 23.65 0.21
C LEU A 26 16.80 22.36 -0.47
N ILE A 27 17.59 21.80 -1.39
CA ILE A 27 17.27 20.53 -2.03
C ILE A 27 17.31 19.39 -0.99
N ALA A 28 18.35 19.33 -0.15
CA ALA A 28 18.46 18.31 0.90
C ALA A 28 17.32 18.39 1.93
N SER A 29 16.90 19.59 2.32
CA SER A 29 15.73 19.78 3.21
C SER A 29 14.41 19.44 2.52
N LEU A 30 14.25 19.75 1.22
CA LEU A 30 13.10 19.28 0.45
C LEU A 30 13.06 17.76 0.37
N PHE A 31 14.19 17.11 0.09
CA PHE A 31 14.31 15.65 0.08
C PHE A 31 14.01 15.05 1.46
N GLY A 32 14.52 15.64 2.54
CA GLY A 32 14.21 15.22 3.91
C GLY A 32 12.74 15.43 4.30
N ILE A 33 12.08 16.47 3.81
CA ILE A 33 10.64 16.70 3.99
C ILE A 33 9.83 15.71 3.16
N ILE A 34 10.27 15.41 1.93
CA ILE A 34 9.62 14.48 1.02
C ILE A 34 9.75 13.04 1.57
N GLU A 35 10.96 12.57 1.89
CA GLU A 35 11.20 11.28 2.55
C GLU A 35 10.54 11.22 3.93
N GLY A 36 10.60 12.29 4.71
CA GLY A 36 9.93 12.40 6.01
C GLY A 36 8.40 12.33 5.90
N ASN A 37 7.82 12.86 4.82
CA ASN A 37 6.37 12.74 4.56
C ASN A 37 5.98 11.36 4.04
N TYR A 38 6.85 10.64 3.32
CA TYR A 38 6.61 9.22 2.99
C TYR A 38 6.58 8.33 4.24
N ILE A 39 7.21 8.76 5.35
CA ILE A 39 7.15 8.11 6.66
C ILE A 39 5.85 8.44 7.44
N LEU A 40 5.14 9.53 7.12
CA LEU A 40 4.00 10.03 7.90
C LEU A 40 2.62 9.53 7.47
N PHE A 41 2.52 8.76 6.40
CA PHE A 41 1.25 8.20 5.95
C PHE A 41 1.01 6.82 6.58
N ASP A 42 0.40 6.85 7.77
CA ASP A 42 -0.02 5.66 8.51
C ASP A 42 -1.09 4.89 7.72
N SER A 43 -0.70 3.76 7.10
CA SER A 43 -1.63 2.79 6.50
C SER A 43 -2.35 1.99 7.58
N LEU A 44 -3.49 1.35 7.24
CA LEU A 44 -4.22 0.52 8.20
C LEU A 44 -3.34 -0.59 8.80
N ILE A 45 -2.49 -1.22 8.00
CA ILE A 45 -1.59 -2.28 8.48
C ILE A 45 -0.60 -1.73 9.51
N SER A 46 0.02 -0.57 9.25
CA SER A 46 0.94 0.07 10.19
C SER A 46 0.24 0.43 11.50
N LEU A 47 -0.92 1.08 11.43
CA LEU A 47 -1.71 1.45 12.60
C LEU A 47 -2.09 0.24 13.46
N VAL A 48 -2.48 -0.87 12.83
CA VAL A 48 -2.82 -2.11 13.52
C VAL A 48 -1.61 -2.76 14.18
N LYS A 49 -0.44 -2.76 13.52
CA LYS A 49 0.81 -3.27 14.09
C LYS A 49 1.30 -2.45 15.27
N GLU A 50 1.13 -1.14 15.20
CA GLU A 50 1.46 -0.19 16.27
C GLU A 50 0.41 -0.17 17.39
N ASN A 51 -0.65 -1.00 17.29
CA ASN A 51 -1.78 -1.05 18.23
C ASN A 51 -2.53 0.29 18.38
N LYS A 52 -2.47 1.17 17.38
CA LYS A 52 -3.25 2.41 17.29
C LYS A 52 -4.68 2.19 16.81
N VAL A 53 -4.96 1.02 16.21
CA VAL A 53 -6.29 0.60 15.75
C VAL A 53 -6.56 -0.81 16.26
N SER A 54 -7.75 -1.00 16.83
CA SER A 54 -8.25 -2.25 17.42
C SER A 54 -9.54 -2.72 16.73
N SER A 55 -10.03 -3.89 17.12
CA SER A 55 -11.29 -4.43 16.59
C SER A 55 -12.52 -3.58 16.94
N GLY A 56 -12.47 -2.82 18.04
CA GLY A 56 -13.57 -1.93 18.43
C GLY A 56 -13.73 -0.72 17.52
N ASP A 57 -12.65 -0.33 16.84
CA ASP A 57 -12.58 0.88 16.02
C ASP A 57 -13.15 0.68 14.62
N ILE A 58 -13.33 -0.57 14.18
CA ILE A 58 -13.83 -0.88 12.84
C ILE A 58 -15.35 -0.65 12.79
N ALA A 59 -15.79 0.19 11.87
CA ALA A 59 -17.20 0.46 11.60
C ALA A 59 -17.70 -0.35 10.40
N GLU A 60 -16.88 -0.46 9.36
CA GLU A 60 -17.28 -1.04 8.07
C GLU A 60 -16.13 -1.82 7.44
N ILE A 61 -16.47 -2.93 6.80
CA ILE A 61 -15.56 -3.77 6.03
C ILE A 61 -16.28 -4.11 4.73
N ALA A 62 -15.62 -3.92 3.59
CA ALA A 62 -16.16 -4.35 2.31
C ALA A 62 -15.07 -4.79 1.35
N PHE A 63 -15.41 -5.71 0.45
CA PHE A 63 -14.59 -6.03 -0.70
C PHE A 63 -15.12 -5.31 -1.93
N LEU A 64 -14.22 -4.69 -2.69
CA LEU A 64 -14.51 -4.05 -3.97
C LEU A 64 -13.88 -4.86 -5.09
N ALA A 65 -14.67 -5.20 -6.10
CA ALA A 65 -14.18 -5.92 -7.27
C ALA A 65 -13.36 -4.98 -8.17
N VAL A 66 -12.14 -5.40 -8.52
CA VAL A 66 -11.31 -4.71 -9.51
C VAL A 66 -11.50 -5.41 -10.86
N PRO A 67 -12.03 -4.73 -11.90
CA PRO A 67 -12.14 -5.30 -13.23
C PRO A 67 -10.77 -5.74 -13.75
N LYS A 68 -10.67 -6.94 -14.34
CA LYS A 68 -9.39 -7.53 -14.79
C LYS A 68 -8.68 -6.68 -15.85
N ASP A 69 -9.44 -5.89 -16.60
CA ASP A 69 -9.04 -5.04 -17.72
C ASP A 69 -8.80 -3.57 -17.34
N LYS A 70 -9.00 -3.20 -16.06
CA LYS A 70 -8.79 -1.83 -15.60
C LYS A 70 -7.56 -1.72 -14.70
N ASP A 71 -6.90 -0.57 -14.83
CA ASP A 71 -5.87 -0.15 -13.89
C ASP A 71 -6.46 0.14 -12.51
N TRP A 72 -5.58 0.32 -11.52
CA TRP A 72 -6.02 0.67 -10.17
C TRP A 72 -6.82 1.96 -10.15
N PRO A 73 -7.90 2.01 -9.34
CA PRO A 73 -8.61 3.25 -9.07
C PRO A 73 -7.65 4.30 -8.49
N GLN A 74 -7.71 5.50 -9.05
CA GLN A 74 -6.88 6.65 -8.67
C GLN A 74 -7.67 7.69 -7.86
N THR A 75 -9.00 7.69 -7.99
CA THR A 75 -9.89 8.71 -7.43
C THR A 75 -10.99 8.10 -6.56
N LYS A 76 -11.50 8.85 -5.57
CA LYS A 76 -12.59 8.36 -4.71
C LYS A 76 -13.83 7.96 -5.51
N GLN A 77 -14.12 8.68 -6.60
CA GLN A 77 -15.24 8.37 -7.48
C GLN A 77 -15.08 7.01 -8.15
N GLU A 78 -13.86 6.66 -8.57
CA GLU A 78 -13.58 5.34 -9.15
C GLU A 78 -13.75 4.23 -8.10
N TYR A 79 -13.26 4.41 -6.87
CA TYR A 79 -13.49 3.46 -5.78
C TYR A 79 -14.99 3.26 -5.49
N SER A 80 -15.75 4.36 -5.41
CA SER A 80 -17.21 4.31 -5.18
C SER A 80 -17.99 3.67 -6.33
N GLY A 81 -17.43 3.68 -7.54
CA GLY A 81 -18.04 3.06 -8.72
C GLY A 81 -17.79 1.55 -8.83
N LEU A 82 -16.93 0.98 -7.98
CA LEU A 82 -16.66 -0.46 -8.00
C LEU A 82 -17.81 -1.25 -7.39
N LYS A 83 -18.01 -2.47 -7.91
CA LYS A 83 -18.95 -3.41 -7.30
C LYS A 83 -18.49 -3.73 -5.88
N ARG A 84 -19.36 -3.48 -4.91
CA ARG A 84 -19.09 -3.59 -3.47
C ARG A 84 -19.81 -4.79 -2.88
N VAL A 85 -19.13 -5.52 -2.00
CA VAL A 85 -19.73 -6.54 -1.14
C VAL A 85 -19.39 -6.22 0.31
N ASP A 86 -20.40 -5.80 1.06
CA ASP A 86 -20.27 -5.47 2.47
C ASP A 86 -20.17 -6.73 3.33
N ILE A 87 -19.22 -6.72 4.26
CA ILE A 87 -19.07 -7.75 5.28
C ILE A 87 -19.74 -7.27 6.56
N LYS A 88 -20.63 -8.10 7.11
CA LYS A 88 -21.30 -7.78 8.37
C LYS A 88 -20.27 -7.70 9.51
N VAL A 89 -20.00 -6.47 9.95
CA VAL A 89 -19.05 -6.21 11.04
C VAL A 89 -19.66 -6.65 12.39
N ASN A 90 -19.07 -7.68 12.98
CA ASN A 90 -19.27 -8.08 14.36
C ASN A 90 -17.91 -8.16 15.08
N GLN A 91 -17.89 -8.38 16.40
CA GLN A 91 -16.63 -8.45 17.15
C GLN A 91 -15.69 -9.56 16.66
N VAL A 92 -16.24 -10.69 16.22
CA VAL A 92 -15.45 -11.81 15.69
C VAL A 92 -14.77 -11.44 14.39
N GLU A 93 -15.52 -10.85 13.46
CA GLU A 93 -15.04 -10.43 12.14
C GLU A 93 -13.96 -9.37 12.27
N ALA A 94 -14.22 -8.33 13.07
CA ALA A 94 -13.24 -7.26 13.31
C ALA A 94 -11.96 -7.82 13.95
N LYS A 95 -12.07 -8.78 14.88
CA LYS A 95 -10.91 -9.43 15.50
C LYS A 95 -10.14 -10.30 14.50
N GLN A 96 -10.82 -11.03 13.63
CA GLN A 96 -10.20 -11.83 12.57
C GLN A 96 -9.46 -10.95 11.56
N LEU A 97 -10.05 -9.83 11.15
CA LEU A 97 -9.40 -8.86 10.28
C LEU A 97 -8.13 -8.29 10.94
N ILE A 98 -8.23 -7.76 12.16
CA ILE A 98 -7.08 -7.21 12.90
C ILE A 98 -5.99 -8.27 13.07
N GLY A 99 -6.35 -9.49 13.45
CA GLY A 99 -5.42 -10.61 13.58
C GLY A 99 -4.71 -10.93 12.27
N SER A 100 -5.41 -10.89 11.15
CA SER A 100 -4.85 -11.10 9.81
C SER A 100 -3.91 -9.97 9.40
N LEU A 101 -4.30 -8.71 9.58
CA LEU A 101 -3.48 -7.54 9.24
C LEU A 101 -2.15 -7.52 10.03
N LYS A 102 -2.15 -7.95 11.29
CA LYS A 102 -0.92 -8.07 12.09
C LYS A 102 0.11 -9.04 11.51
N LYS A 103 -0.34 -10.04 10.77
CA LYS A 103 0.48 -11.12 10.17
C LYS A 103 1.02 -10.77 8.77
N ILE A 104 0.65 -9.61 8.23
CA ILE A 104 1.13 -9.14 6.93
C ILE A 104 2.46 -8.41 7.12
N ASN A 105 3.52 -8.73 6.37
CA ASN A 105 4.87 -8.20 6.57
C ASN A 105 5.28 -7.22 5.47
N ARG A 106 6.23 -6.33 5.74
CA ARG A 106 6.77 -5.42 4.70
C ARG A 106 7.80 -6.10 3.79
N ASP A 107 8.33 -7.24 4.21
CA ASP A 107 9.37 -7.95 3.48
C ASP A 107 8.80 -8.72 2.30
N ARG A 108 9.58 -8.76 1.20
CA ARG A 108 9.25 -9.62 0.06
C ARG A 108 9.30 -11.08 0.48
N VAL A 109 8.21 -11.79 0.20
CA VAL A 109 8.06 -13.21 0.45
C VAL A 109 8.68 -14.02 -0.68
N ASN A 110 8.76 -13.49 -1.91
CA ASN A 110 9.31 -14.21 -3.06
C ASN A 110 10.08 -13.31 -4.03
N ALA A 111 11.15 -13.85 -4.64
CA ALA A 111 11.98 -13.18 -5.65
C ALA A 111 11.59 -13.54 -7.09
N ASN A 112 10.89 -14.65 -7.31
CA ASN A 112 10.51 -15.12 -8.65
C ASN A 112 9.22 -14.47 -9.14
N HIS A 113 9.11 -14.23 -10.46
CA HIS A 113 7.90 -13.68 -11.09
C HIS A 113 6.68 -14.58 -10.86
N PRO A 114 5.76 -14.18 -9.96
CA PRO A 114 4.59 -14.99 -9.63
C PRO A 114 3.47 -14.76 -10.66
N ALA A 115 2.61 -15.75 -10.85
CA ALA A 115 1.37 -15.56 -11.59
C ALA A 115 0.35 -14.84 -10.70
N THR A 116 -0.26 -13.76 -11.19
CA THR A 116 -1.40 -13.13 -10.51
C THR A 116 -2.63 -13.99 -10.70
N VAL A 117 -3.30 -14.35 -9.61
CA VAL A 117 -4.50 -15.20 -9.65
C VAL A 117 -5.76 -14.45 -9.31
N SER A 118 -5.68 -13.44 -8.44
CA SER A 118 -6.82 -12.56 -8.16
C SER A 118 -6.36 -11.16 -7.76
N ARG A 119 -7.24 -10.18 -7.98
CA ARG A 119 -7.10 -8.77 -7.61
C ARG A 119 -8.40 -8.25 -7.04
N GLU A 120 -8.31 -7.60 -5.89
CA GLU A 120 -9.45 -6.97 -5.22
C GLU A 120 -8.99 -5.80 -4.37
N ILE A 121 -9.95 -5.05 -3.83
CA ILE A 121 -9.66 -4.03 -2.82
C ILE A 121 -10.45 -4.35 -1.55
N LEU A 122 -9.74 -4.45 -0.43
CA LEU A 122 -10.35 -4.40 0.90
C LEU A 122 -10.53 -2.94 1.30
N PHE A 123 -11.77 -2.52 1.48
CA PHE A 123 -12.15 -1.26 2.07
C PHE A 123 -12.40 -1.45 3.57
N VAL A 124 -11.87 -0.55 4.39
CA VAL A 124 -12.13 -0.50 5.83
C VAL A 124 -12.42 0.93 6.24
N LYS A 125 -13.53 1.12 6.94
CA LYS A 125 -13.87 2.40 7.59
C LYS A 125 -13.80 2.25 9.09
N LEU A 126 -13.14 3.20 9.73
CA LEU A 126 -13.10 3.31 11.18
C LEU A 126 -14.27 4.15 11.70
N ARG A 127 -14.62 3.97 12.97
CA ARG A 127 -15.69 4.72 13.66
C ARG A 127 -15.40 6.22 13.77
N ASP A 128 -14.12 6.62 13.71
CA ASP A 128 -13.70 8.01 13.68
C ASP A 128 -13.80 8.66 12.28
N GLY A 129 -14.29 7.91 11.28
CA GLY A 129 -14.52 8.38 9.92
C GLY A 129 -13.34 8.19 8.97
N ARG A 130 -12.18 7.70 9.43
CA ARG A 130 -11.05 7.38 8.54
C ARG A 130 -11.37 6.21 7.63
N GLU A 131 -10.97 6.32 6.37
CA GLU A 131 -11.24 5.35 5.32
C GLU A 131 -9.92 4.84 4.73
N PHE A 132 -9.79 3.52 4.63
CA PHE A 132 -8.59 2.86 4.16
C PHE A 132 -8.90 1.91 3.01
N TYR A 133 -7.97 1.83 2.07
CA TYR A 133 -8.03 0.94 0.92
C TYR A 133 -6.77 0.08 0.90
N LEU A 134 -6.96 -1.24 0.86
CA LEU A 134 -5.91 -2.22 0.67
C LEU A 134 -6.14 -2.89 -0.69
N HIS A 135 -5.33 -2.55 -1.69
CA HIS A 135 -5.36 -3.32 -2.93
C HIS A 135 -4.65 -4.65 -2.69
N ILE A 136 -5.38 -5.75 -2.86
CA ILE A 136 -4.94 -7.10 -2.57
C ILE A 136 -4.75 -7.84 -3.89
N THR A 137 -3.58 -8.42 -4.06
CA THR A 137 -3.24 -9.30 -5.15
C THR A 137 -2.85 -10.66 -4.58
N VAL A 138 -3.59 -11.70 -4.96
CA VAL A 138 -3.21 -13.08 -4.63
C VAL A 138 -2.31 -13.60 -5.75
N LEU A 139 -1.12 -14.02 -5.36
CA LEU A 139 -0.03 -14.44 -6.23
C LEU A 139 0.24 -15.92 -6.03
N ARG A 140 0.53 -16.62 -7.11
CA ARG A 140 0.95 -18.04 -7.11
C ARG A 140 2.37 -18.15 -7.62
N SER A 141 3.22 -18.81 -6.85
CA SER A 141 4.57 -19.18 -7.28
C SER A 141 4.74 -20.68 -7.18
N GLY A 142 4.86 -21.37 -8.31
CA GLY A 142 4.86 -22.83 -8.37
C GLY A 142 3.49 -23.48 -8.14
N PRO A 143 3.42 -24.82 -8.03
CA PRO A 143 2.17 -25.55 -8.09
C PRO A 143 1.27 -25.37 -6.87
N ASN A 144 1.82 -25.17 -5.67
CA ASN A 144 1.04 -25.20 -4.41
C ASN A 144 1.42 -24.06 -3.43
N PHE A 145 2.06 -23.00 -3.90
CA PHE A 145 2.45 -21.89 -3.04
C PHE A 145 1.77 -20.60 -3.48
N TYR A 146 0.96 -20.08 -2.57
CA TYR A 146 0.23 -18.84 -2.71
C TYR A 146 0.71 -17.87 -1.65
N TYR A 147 0.76 -16.61 -2.03
CA TYR A 147 0.99 -15.53 -1.10
C TYR A 147 0.22 -14.31 -1.55
N LEU A 148 0.03 -13.41 -0.60
CA LEU A 148 -0.62 -12.14 -0.80
C LEU A 148 0.44 -11.08 -1.00
N SER A 149 0.27 -10.23 -1.99
CA SER A 149 0.86 -8.90 -2.07
C SER A 149 -0.26 -7.90 -1.88
N CYS A 150 -0.10 -6.96 -0.94
CA CYS A 150 -1.04 -5.87 -0.79
C CYS A 150 -0.36 -4.51 -0.76
N TYR A 151 -1.07 -3.54 -1.34
CA TYR A 151 -0.69 -2.15 -1.39
C TYR A 151 -1.67 -1.39 -0.51
N ALA A 152 -1.20 -0.95 0.64
CA ALA A 152 -2.01 -0.32 1.66
C ALA A 152 -1.91 1.20 1.55
N LEU A 153 -3.04 1.83 1.25
CA LEU A 153 -3.13 3.28 1.16
C LEU A 153 -3.29 3.91 2.55
N ALA A 154 -2.78 5.13 2.67
CA ALA A 154 -3.03 5.98 3.82
C ALA A 154 -4.52 6.33 3.94
N SER A 155 -4.93 6.78 5.12
CA SER A 155 -6.31 7.25 5.33
C SER A 155 -6.71 8.30 4.29
N GLY A 156 -7.78 8.04 3.55
CA GLY A 156 -8.34 8.95 2.55
C GLY A 156 -7.52 9.08 1.26
N ALA A 157 -6.37 8.42 1.15
CA ALA A 157 -5.57 8.40 -0.06
C ALA A 157 -6.15 7.42 -1.07
N THR A 158 -6.05 7.78 -2.35
CA THR A 158 -6.53 6.98 -3.48
C THR A 158 -5.45 6.69 -4.51
N SER A 159 -4.28 7.33 -4.39
CA SER A 159 -3.17 7.18 -5.33
C SER A 159 -2.26 6.01 -4.97
N PRO A 160 -1.98 5.08 -5.91
CA PRO A 160 -1.01 4.00 -5.75
C PRO A 160 0.39 4.48 -5.34
N ALA A 161 0.79 5.69 -5.75
CA ALA A 161 2.10 6.26 -5.42
C ALA A 161 2.29 6.49 -3.92
N MET A 162 1.19 6.55 -3.16
CA MET A 162 1.18 6.70 -1.71
C MET A 162 0.97 5.36 -0.98
N ALA A 163 0.91 4.24 -1.70
CA ALA A 163 0.69 2.94 -1.11
C ALA A 163 1.97 2.38 -0.50
N GLN A 164 1.83 1.76 0.67
CA GLN A 164 2.88 0.99 1.29
C GLN A 164 2.72 -0.47 0.88
N ASN A 165 3.82 -1.11 0.48
CA ASN A 165 3.81 -2.48 -0.01
C ASN A 165 3.99 -3.46 1.16
N TYR A 166 3.20 -4.51 1.14
CA TYR A 166 3.31 -5.60 2.08
C TYR A 166 3.05 -6.93 1.39
N GLU A 167 3.61 -8.00 1.96
CA GLU A 167 3.40 -9.35 1.51
C GLU A 167 3.16 -10.30 2.70
N SER A 168 2.43 -11.40 2.46
CA SER A 168 2.23 -12.44 3.46
C SER A 168 1.97 -13.79 2.80
N ALA A 169 2.61 -14.83 3.32
CA ALA A 169 2.24 -16.22 3.05
C ALA A 169 1.58 -16.87 4.28
N ASP A 170 1.15 -16.10 5.30
CA ASP A 170 0.47 -16.68 6.46
C ASP A 170 -0.89 -17.27 6.02
N PRO A 171 -1.14 -18.57 6.25
CA PRO A 171 -2.35 -19.23 5.80
C PRO A 171 -3.63 -18.67 6.44
N THR A 172 -3.52 -17.99 7.59
CA THR A 172 -4.66 -17.31 8.24
C THR A 172 -5.13 -16.12 7.41
N VAL A 173 -4.19 -15.35 6.85
CA VAL A 173 -4.49 -14.20 6.00
C VAL A 173 -5.12 -14.68 4.69
N LEU A 174 -4.53 -15.71 4.09
CA LEU A 174 -5.03 -16.30 2.85
C LEU A 174 -6.42 -16.94 3.04
N SER A 175 -6.65 -17.62 4.16
CA SER A 175 -7.96 -18.21 4.48
C SER A 175 -9.02 -17.14 4.74
N TYR A 176 -8.68 -16.08 5.48
CA TYR A 176 -9.59 -14.95 5.71
C TYR A 176 -10.05 -14.36 4.37
N LEU A 177 -9.13 -14.17 3.43
CA LEU A 177 -9.48 -13.68 2.11
C LEU A 177 -10.33 -14.66 1.35
N ARG A 178 -9.90 -15.92 1.20
CA ARG A 178 -10.69 -16.96 0.52
C ARG A 178 -12.14 -17.00 1.00
N ASP A 179 -12.35 -16.98 2.31
CA ASP A 179 -13.67 -17.22 2.90
C ASP A 179 -14.58 -15.99 2.81
N LYS A 180 -14.01 -14.79 2.64
CA LYS A 180 -14.75 -13.51 2.72
C LYS A 180 -14.78 -12.73 1.42
N SER A 181 -13.82 -12.98 0.55
CA SER A 181 -13.71 -12.41 -0.78
C SER A 181 -14.57 -13.22 -1.76
N PRO A 182 -15.64 -12.64 -2.29
CA PRO A 182 -16.49 -13.32 -3.25
C PRO A 182 -16.01 -13.15 -4.71
N HIS A 183 -14.94 -12.37 -4.98
CA HIS A 183 -14.41 -12.19 -6.33
C HIS A 183 -13.05 -12.84 -6.56
N ILE A 184 -12.41 -13.38 -5.51
CA ILE A 184 -11.32 -14.32 -5.70
C ILE A 184 -11.88 -15.64 -6.25
N ASP A 185 -11.41 -15.99 -7.45
CA ASP A 185 -11.88 -17.13 -8.26
C ASP A 185 -11.98 -18.43 -7.44
N SER A 186 -13.14 -19.10 -7.46
CA SER A 186 -13.37 -20.36 -6.77
C SER A 186 -12.51 -21.51 -7.30
N ASP A 187 -11.94 -21.34 -8.50
CA ASP A 187 -11.07 -22.31 -9.17
C ASP A 187 -9.65 -22.37 -8.58
N LEU A 188 -9.33 -21.45 -7.67
CA LEU A 188 -8.15 -21.56 -6.83
C LEU A 188 -8.23 -22.82 -5.97
N LYS A 189 -7.29 -23.76 -6.19
CA LYS A 189 -7.16 -24.98 -5.39
C LYS A 189 -6.55 -24.67 -4.02
N TRP A 190 -7.31 -23.98 -3.17
CA TRP A 190 -6.91 -23.55 -1.83
C TRP A 190 -6.57 -24.70 -0.88
N ASP A 191 -7.10 -25.89 -1.14
CA ASP A 191 -6.89 -27.10 -0.33
C ASP A 191 -5.43 -27.58 -0.34
N LYS A 192 -4.61 -27.02 -1.23
CA LYS A 192 -3.18 -27.29 -1.36
C LYS A 192 -2.30 -26.12 -0.90
N LEU A 193 -2.79 -25.27 0.02
CA LEU A 193 -1.97 -24.27 0.69
C LEU A 193 -0.91 -24.94 1.58
N SER A 194 0.16 -25.44 0.97
CA SER A 194 1.38 -25.77 1.69
C SER A 194 2.06 -24.46 2.07
N VAL A 195 2.04 -24.14 3.35
CA VAL A 195 2.94 -23.14 3.93
C VAL A 195 4.36 -23.67 3.74
N PRO A 196 5.32 -22.88 3.24
CA PRO A 196 6.72 -23.29 3.24
C PRO A 196 7.11 -23.52 4.70
N THR A 197 7.35 -24.77 5.06
CA THR A 197 8.14 -25.08 6.24
C THR A 197 9.55 -24.54 5.96
N LYS A 198 9.97 -23.57 6.78
CA LYS A 198 11.36 -23.11 6.81
C LYS A 198 12.30 -24.27 7.12
#